data_AF-A0AAU6GHT0-F1
#
_entry.id   AF-A0AAU6GHT0-F1
#
_cell.length_a   1.000
_cell.length_b   1.000
_cell.length_c   1.000
_cell.angle_alpha   90.00
_cell.angle_beta   90.00
_cell.angle_gamma   90.00
#
_symmetry.space_group_name_H-M   'P 1'
#
loop_
_entity.id
_entity.type
_entity.pdbx_description
1 polymer ?
#
loop_
_entity_poly.entity_id
_entity_poly.type
_entity_poly.pdbx_seq_one_letter_code
_entity_poly.pdbx_strand_id
1 'polypeptide(L)'
;MESQRHALKALDEWNSSSGDYSDFLTHMHKAWHYLLHAEFHKANIDYHYWDPKTGRHQMIDGEPKAWDLEKCLKERYPNSGDTVRLNAELFVALRNKVEHRYEHNLRIVTGGRAQAYVINYEQEMAGYFGGGYSLADRLRFPLSVQALTADGYEEMRKAARELPRKPRDLVARYEAGIDPSVLDDPRYDYRVRLVPITGSKTDADLAVNFVKLDDLSEGERRTMVEAGRDGSVITRDRHVEVADLNRMRPAQVAARVEEQLPFRFSVYNEHVTMWKRLRVRPAKGSGDPYATNARYCTYNEAFNEYVYTQAWIRKIVKEIGTVEQYRAFFGREPRMKAGAAASKEAA
;
A
#
# COMPACT_ATOMS: atom_id res chain seq x y z
N MET A 1 -16.17 29.18 4.38
CA MET A 1 -16.79 28.50 5.53
C MET A 1 -17.85 27.49 5.09
N GLU A 2 -18.90 27.87 4.36
CA GLU A 2 -19.94 26.92 3.91
C GLU A 2 -19.42 25.79 3.02
N SER A 3 -18.50 26.11 2.11
CA SER A 3 -17.82 25.11 1.26
C SER A 3 -17.14 24.01 2.11
N GLN A 4 -16.31 24.39 3.08
CA GLN A 4 -15.63 23.47 4.00
C GLN A 4 -16.60 22.66 4.85
N ARG A 5 -17.69 23.29 5.35
CA ARG A 5 -18.71 22.59 6.14
C ARG A 5 -19.33 21.44 5.35
N HIS A 6 -19.62 21.67 4.07
CA HIS A 6 -20.12 20.62 3.18
C HIS A 6 -19.07 19.56 2.86
N ALA A 7 -17.81 19.94 2.66
CA ALA A 7 -16.74 18.97 2.45
C ALA A 7 -16.58 18.02 3.65
N LEU A 8 -16.59 18.56 4.87
CA LEU A 8 -16.52 17.78 6.10
C LEU A 8 -17.71 16.83 6.22
N LYS A 9 -18.93 17.33 6.00
CA LYS A 9 -20.14 16.51 6.07
C LYS A 9 -20.13 15.37 5.05
N ALA A 10 -19.65 15.63 3.83
CA ALA A 10 -19.53 14.56 2.84
C ALA A 10 -18.55 13.48 3.31
N LEU A 11 -17.43 13.87 3.90
CA LEU A 11 -16.43 12.94 4.40
C LEU A 11 -16.93 12.11 5.58
N ASP A 12 -17.80 12.66 6.42
CA ASP A 12 -18.49 11.88 7.46
C ASP A 12 -19.35 10.77 6.83
N GLU A 13 -20.10 11.09 5.77
CA GLU A 13 -20.89 10.08 5.03
C GLU A 13 -20.00 9.05 4.34
N TRP A 14 -18.86 9.47 3.79
CA TRP A 14 -17.91 8.55 3.16
C TRP A 14 -17.23 7.62 4.16
N ASN A 15 -16.91 8.09 5.37
CA ASN A 15 -16.16 7.32 6.34
C ASN A 15 -17.06 6.51 7.29
N SER A 16 -18.33 6.87 7.41
CA SER A 16 -19.29 6.12 8.21
C SER A 16 -19.65 4.79 7.56
N SER A 17 -19.79 3.76 8.39
CA SER A 17 -20.32 2.44 7.98
C SER A 17 -21.81 2.52 7.61
N SER A 18 -22.54 3.48 8.18
CA SER A 18 -23.96 3.75 7.88
C SER A 18 -24.16 4.99 7.01
N GLY A 19 -23.09 5.54 6.45
CA GLY A 19 -23.16 6.76 5.65
C GLY A 19 -23.72 6.51 4.25
N ASP A 20 -24.40 7.53 3.74
CA ASP A 20 -25.13 7.47 2.47
C ASP A 20 -24.26 8.03 1.31
N TYR A 21 -24.20 7.30 0.20
CA TYR A 21 -23.32 7.70 -0.91
C TYR A 21 -23.92 8.87 -1.69
N SER A 22 -25.25 8.94 -1.81
CA SER A 22 -25.93 10.09 -2.41
C SER A 22 -25.70 11.36 -1.59
N ASP A 23 -25.65 11.27 -0.27
CA ASP A 23 -25.33 12.39 0.61
C ASP A 23 -23.86 12.82 0.48
N PHE A 24 -22.91 11.88 0.35
CA PHE A 24 -21.53 12.21 -0.01
C PHE A 24 -21.46 13.02 -1.31
N LEU A 25 -22.12 12.54 -2.36
CA LEU A 25 -22.14 13.20 -3.67
C LEU A 25 -22.76 14.59 -3.58
N THR A 26 -23.88 14.71 -2.88
CA THR A 26 -24.62 15.96 -2.72
C THR A 26 -23.80 16.99 -1.95
N HIS A 27 -23.16 16.57 -0.86
CA HIS A 27 -22.36 17.46 -0.04
C HIS A 27 -21.04 17.85 -0.72
N MET A 28 -20.32 16.92 -1.35
CA MET A 28 -19.12 17.31 -2.11
C MET A 28 -19.45 18.18 -3.33
N HIS A 29 -20.58 17.96 -4.00
CA HIS A 29 -21.04 18.84 -5.07
C HIS A 29 -21.23 20.28 -4.55
N LYS A 30 -21.93 20.46 -3.44
CA LYS A 30 -22.10 21.78 -2.81
C LYS A 30 -20.77 22.39 -2.37
N ALA A 31 -19.86 21.58 -1.84
CA ALA A 31 -18.54 22.04 -1.43
C ALA A 31 -17.78 22.67 -2.61
N TRP A 32 -17.64 21.94 -3.73
CA TRP A 32 -17.01 22.45 -4.95
C TRP A 32 -17.74 23.64 -5.55
N HIS A 33 -19.08 23.63 -5.55
CA HIS A 33 -19.87 24.73 -6.08
C HIS A 33 -19.61 26.03 -5.32
N TYR A 34 -19.64 25.98 -3.99
CA TYR A 34 -19.35 27.13 -3.14
C TYR A 34 -17.88 27.55 -3.16
N LEU A 35 -16.95 26.61 -3.34
CA LEU A 35 -15.54 26.93 -3.57
C LEU A 35 -15.40 27.83 -4.80
N LEU A 36 -15.88 27.35 -5.95
CA LEU A 36 -15.69 28.06 -7.22
C LEU A 36 -16.46 29.39 -7.27
N HIS A 37 -17.67 29.46 -6.70
CA HIS A 37 -18.36 30.74 -6.54
C HIS A 37 -17.56 31.73 -5.68
N ALA A 38 -16.96 31.28 -4.59
CA ALA A 38 -16.10 32.13 -3.78
C ALA A 38 -14.84 32.57 -4.53
N GLU A 39 -14.26 31.70 -5.37
CA GLU A 39 -13.11 32.03 -6.22
C GLU A 39 -13.47 33.13 -7.22
N PHE A 40 -14.57 32.94 -7.97
CA PHE A 40 -15.06 33.90 -8.96
C PHE A 40 -15.45 35.22 -8.33
N HIS A 41 -16.15 35.19 -7.20
CA HIS A 41 -16.50 36.39 -6.45
C HIS A 41 -15.23 37.16 -6.04
N LYS A 42 -14.22 36.48 -5.47
CA LYS A 42 -12.93 37.11 -5.10
C LYS A 42 -12.15 37.64 -6.30
N ALA A 43 -12.27 36.98 -7.46
CA ALA A 43 -11.67 37.41 -8.72
C ALA A 43 -12.46 38.49 -9.47
N ASN A 44 -13.62 38.93 -8.96
CA ASN A 44 -14.57 39.83 -9.65
C ASN A 44 -15.02 39.30 -11.02
N ILE A 45 -15.18 37.98 -11.15
CA ILE A 45 -15.73 37.32 -12.34
C ILE A 45 -17.25 37.21 -12.16
N ASP A 46 -18.04 37.73 -13.11
CA ASP A 46 -19.48 37.55 -13.11
C ASP A 46 -19.86 36.10 -13.50
N TYR A 47 -20.29 35.32 -12.52
CA TYR A 47 -20.65 33.91 -12.67
C TYR A 47 -22.17 33.68 -12.80
N HIS A 48 -22.92 34.64 -13.38
CA HIS A 48 -24.36 34.50 -13.61
C HIS A 48 -24.68 34.19 -15.08
N TYR A 49 -25.79 33.49 -15.32
CA TYR A 49 -26.26 33.24 -16.69
C TYR A 49 -26.86 34.51 -17.29
N TRP A 50 -26.49 34.80 -18.53
CA TRP A 50 -27.06 35.88 -19.32
C TRP A 50 -28.15 35.35 -20.25
N ASP A 51 -29.19 36.14 -20.45
CA ASP A 51 -30.18 35.91 -21.50
C ASP A 51 -29.73 36.62 -22.78
N PRO A 52 -29.35 35.86 -23.84
CA PRO A 52 -28.87 36.44 -25.09
C PRO A 52 -29.91 37.29 -25.83
N LYS A 53 -31.21 37.15 -25.51
CA LYS A 53 -32.28 37.93 -26.14
C LYS A 53 -32.45 39.31 -25.52
N THR A 54 -32.30 39.39 -24.20
CA THR A 54 -32.55 40.63 -23.45
C THR A 54 -31.28 41.35 -23.02
N GLY A 55 -30.12 40.67 -23.07
CA GLY A 55 -28.85 41.21 -22.60
C GLY A 55 -28.83 41.44 -21.10
N ARG A 56 -29.69 40.75 -20.33
CA ARG A 56 -29.80 40.84 -18.88
C ARG A 56 -29.49 39.49 -18.24
N HIS A 57 -29.25 39.47 -16.93
CA HIS A 57 -29.15 38.20 -16.20
C HIS A 57 -30.46 37.43 -16.25
N GLN A 58 -30.36 36.10 -16.40
CA GLN A 58 -31.48 35.20 -16.16
C GLN A 58 -31.79 35.25 -14.67
N MET A 59 -33.06 35.45 -14.30
CA MET A 59 -33.47 35.53 -12.91
C MET A 59 -34.13 34.21 -12.48
N ILE A 60 -33.86 33.77 -11.25
CA ILE A 60 -34.55 32.67 -10.58
C ILE A 60 -34.90 33.12 -9.16
N ASP A 61 -36.16 32.95 -8.76
CA ASP A 61 -36.66 33.34 -7.44
C ASP A 61 -36.31 34.79 -6.99
N GLY A 62 -36.18 35.71 -7.95
CA GLY A 62 -35.88 37.12 -7.71
C GLY A 62 -34.38 37.48 -7.68
N GLU A 63 -33.48 36.51 -7.84
CA GLU A 63 -32.03 36.71 -7.87
C GLU A 63 -31.42 36.31 -9.23
N PRO A 64 -30.29 36.91 -9.64
CA PRO A 64 -29.55 36.46 -10.80
C PRO A 64 -29.18 34.98 -10.66
N LYS A 65 -29.48 34.18 -11.69
CA LYS A 65 -29.22 32.75 -11.71
C LYS A 65 -27.71 32.52 -11.84
N ALA A 66 -27.08 32.12 -10.75
CA ALA A 66 -25.67 31.74 -10.74
C ALA A 66 -25.40 30.48 -11.58
N TRP A 67 -24.18 30.35 -12.09
CA TRP A 67 -23.70 29.17 -12.80
C TRP A 67 -23.79 27.93 -11.93
N ASP A 68 -24.20 26.81 -12.54
CA ASP A 68 -24.08 25.49 -11.92
C ASP A 68 -22.61 25.03 -11.85
N LEU A 69 -22.35 23.97 -11.09
CA LEU A 69 -20.99 23.46 -10.92
C LEU A 69 -20.34 23.06 -12.26
N GLU A 70 -21.10 22.52 -13.21
CA GLU A 70 -20.54 22.10 -14.50
C GLU A 70 -20.04 23.30 -15.31
N LYS A 71 -20.79 24.41 -15.33
CA LYS A 71 -20.37 25.67 -15.96
C LYS A 71 -19.20 26.30 -15.19
N CYS A 72 -19.21 26.26 -13.86
CA CYS A 72 -18.08 26.73 -13.04
C CYS A 72 -16.79 25.97 -13.36
N LEU A 73 -16.84 24.63 -13.47
CA LEU A 73 -15.69 23.79 -13.81
C LEU A 73 -15.16 24.10 -15.21
N LYS A 74 -16.04 24.30 -16.19
CA LYS A 74 -15.68 24.71 -17.56
C LYS A 74 -14.95 26.05 -17.60
N GLU A 75 -15.37 27.00 -16.76
CA GLU A 75 -14.71 28.31 -16.69
C GLU A 75 -13.36 28.23 -15.98
N ARG A 76 -13.29 27.52 -14.85
CA ARG A 76 -12.08 27.38 -14.04
C ARG A 76 -11.00 26.54 -14.74
N TYR A 77 -11.42 25.55 -15.53
CA TYR A 77 -10.57 24.65 -16.30
C TYR A 77 -11.04 24.60 -17.76
N PRO A 78 -10.61 25.58 -18.59
CA PRO A 78 -11.06 25.68 -19.99
C PRO A 78 -10.70 24.47 -20.84
N ASN A 79 -9.55 23.84 -20.54
CA ASN A 79 -9.14 22.60 -21.21
C ASN A 79 -10.06 21.44 -20.79
N SER A 80 -10.79 20.86 -21.75
CA SER A 80 -11.67 19.72 -21.49
C SER A 80 -10.92 18.43 -21.14
N GLY A 81 -9.61 18.35 -21.42
CA GLY A 81 -8.75 17.25 -21.01
C GLY A 81 -8.12 17.43 -19.63
N ASP A 82 -8.46 18.49 -18.89
CA ASP A 82 -7.92 18.71 -17.56
C ASP A 82 -8.36 17.60 -16.58
N THR A 83 -7.39 17.00 -15.90
CA THR A 83 -7.59 15.84 -15.03
C THR A 83 -8.49 16.15 -13.84
N VAL A 84 -8.33 17.33 -13.22
CA VAL A 84 -9.13 17.73 -12.05
C VAL A 84 -10.57 17.96 -12.47
N ARG A 85 -10.77 18.64 -13.61
CA ARG A 85 -12.09 18.85 -14.19
C ARG A 85 -12.78 17.54 -14.55
N LEU A 86 -12.11 16.61 -15.23
CA LEU A 86 -12.69 15.32 -15.60
C LEU A 86 -13.08 14.49 -14.38
N ASN A 87 -12.28 14.53 -13.32
CA ASN A 87 -12.63 13.91 -12.05
C ASN A 87 -13.90 14.56 -11.45
N ALA A 88 -13.97 15.89 -11.38
CA ALA A 88 -15.13 16.59 -10.81
C ALA A 88 -16.42 16.40 -11.64
N GLU A 89 -16.32 16.45 -12.97
CA GLU A 89 -17.44 16.23 -13.89
C GLU A 89 -17.99 14.79 -13.80
N LEU A 90 -17.13 13.78 -13.51
CA LEU A 90 -17.60 12.43 -13.19
C LEU A 90 -18.54 12.45 -11.98
N PHE A 91 -18.19 13.16 -10.90
CA PHE A 91 -19.01 13.24 -9.70
C PHE A 91 -20.31 14.04 -9.90
N VAL A 92 -20.30 15.03 -10.78
CA VAL A 92 -21.53 15.69 -11.27
C VAL A 92 -22.42 14.68 -11.99
N ALA A 93 -21.86 13.89 -12.90
CA ALA A 93 -22.59 12.87 -13.66
C ALA A 93 -23.14 11.76 -12.75
N LEU A 94 -22.36 11.33 -11.75
CA LEU A 94 -22.77 10.35 -10.74
C LEU A 94 -23.92 10.91 -9.91
N ARG A 95 -23.80 12.11 -9.35
CA ARG A 95 -24.85 12.76 -8.55
C ARG A 95 -26.18 12.82 -9.29
N ASN A 96 -26.16 13.08 -10.60
CA ASN A 96 -27.37 13.17 -11.42
C ASN A 96 -28.01 11.81 -11.73
N LYS A 97 -27.27 10.70 -11.53
CA LYS A 97 -27.68 9.35 -11.91
C LYS A 97 -27.76 8.36 -10.75
N VAL A 98 -27.33 8.72 -9.54
CA VAL A 98 -27.42 7.81 -8.40
C VAL A 98 -28.88 7.51 -8.12
N GLU A 99 -29.19 6.22 -8.26
CA GLU A 99 -30.45 5.61 -7.83
C GLU A 99 -30.18 4.95 -6.46
N HIS A 100 -31.05 5.18 -5.47
CA HIS A 100 -30.89 4.69 -4.09
C HIS A 100 -30.59 3.19 -3.94
N ARG A 101 -30.91 2.37 -4.95
CA ARG A 101 -30.72 0.90 -4.90
C ARG A 101 -29.29 0.41 -5.11
N TYR A 102 -28.36 1.25 -5.59
CA TYR A 102 -27.03 0.78 -6.03
C TYR A 102 -25.85 1.59 -5.47
N GLU A 103 -26.10 2.37 -4.42
CA GLU A 103 -25.15 3.29 -3.80
C GLU A 103 -23.88 2.61 -3.26
N HIS A 104 -24.03 1.52 -2.49
CA HIS A 104 -22.89 0.82 -1.88
C HIS A 104 -21.90 0.30 -2.93
N ASN A 105 -22.44 -0.26 -4.00
CA ASN A 105 -21.67 -0.79 -5.12
C ASN A 105 -20.91 0.32 -5.87
N LEU A 106 -21.59 1.44 -6.15
CA LEU A 106 -20.95 2.60 -6.78
C LEU A 106 -19.85 3.20 -5.90
N ARG A 107 -20.05 3.27 -4.58
CA ARG A 107 -19.04 3.71 -3.62
C ARG A 107 -17.76 2.86 -3.69
N ILE A 108 -17.87 1.54 -3.81
CA ILE A 108 -16.70 0.64 -3.93
C ILE A 108 -15.90 0.94 -5.20
N VAL A 109 -16.57 1.06 -6.35
CA VAL A 109 -15.87 1.22 -7.64
C VAL A 109 -15.37 2.65 -7.90
N THR A 110 -15.91 3.63 -7.19
CA THR A 110 -15.49 5.04 -7.30
C THR A 110 -14.49 5.47 -6.23
N GLY A 111 -14.03 4.57 -5.36
CA GLY A 111 -13.21 4.89 -4.19
C GLY A 111 -12.00 5.78 -4.47
N GLY A 112 -11.14 5.39 -5.41
CA GLY A 112 -9.95 6.18 -5.73
C GLY A 112 -10.28 7.51 -6.42
N ARG A 113 -11.33 7.54 -7.26
CA ARG A 113 -11.85 8.77 -7.87
C ARG A 113 -12.40 9.73 -6.81
N ALA A 114 -13.09 9.22 -5.79
CA ALA A 114 -13.66 10.02 -4.72
C ALA A 114 -12.55 10.58 -3.83
N GLN A 115 -11.51 9.80 -3.58
CA GLN A 115 -10.32 10.27 -2.88
C GLN A 115 -9.60 11.38 -3.67
N ALA A 116 -9.43 11.22 -4.98
CA ALA A 116 -8.90 12.28 -5.85
C ALA A 116 -9.79 13.53 -5.81
N TYR A 117 -11.11 13.38 -5.84
CA TYR A 117 -12.07 14.49 -5.82
C TYR A 117 -11.96 15.36 -4.56
N VAL A 118 -11.75 14.73 -3.40
CA VAL A 118 -11.53 15.41 -2.12
C VAL A 118 -10.14 16.04 -2.06
N ILE A 119 -9.09 15.34 -2.53
CA ILE A 119 -7.73 15.89 -2.53
C ILE A 119 -7.62 17.10 -3.46
N ASN A 120 -8.20 17.02 -4.65
CA ASN A 120 -8.26 18.13 -5.60
C ASN A 120 -8.98 19.34 -4.99
N TYR A 121 -10.09 19.11 -4.28
CA TYR A 121 -10.81 20.16 -3.56
C TYR A 121 -9.93 20.82 -2.51
N GLU A 122 -9.24 20.01 -1.71
CA GLU A 122 -8.34 20.48 -0.66
C GLU A 122 -7.21 21.33 -1.25
N GLN A 123 -6.60 20.87 -2.34
CA GLN A 123 -5.53 21.58 -3.03
C GLN A 123 -6.01 22.90 -3.62
N GLU A 124 -7.20 22.96 -4.21
CA GLU A 124 -7.74 24.23 -4.73
C GLU A 124 -8.12 25.19 -3.60
N MET A 125 -8.81 24.71 -2.56
CA MET A 125 -9.17 25.51 -1.40
C MET A 125 -7.93 26.12 -0.73
N ALA A 126 -6.93 25.29 -0.42
CA ALA A 126 -5.71 25.74 0.22
C ALA A 126 -4.83 26.57 -0.71
N GLY A 127 -4.79 26.26 -2.01
CA GLY A 127 -4.03 26.99 -3.01
C GLY A 127 -4.54 28.41 -3.23
N TYR A 128 -5.87 28.59 -3.31
CA TYR A 128 -6.47 29.89 -3.64
C TYR A 128 -6.78 30.77 -2.41
N PHE A 129 -7.15 30.16 -1.28
CA PHE A 129 -7.51 30.89 -0.06
C PHE A 129 -6.44 30.80 1.05
N GLY A 130 -5.43 29.95 0.88
CA GLY A 130 -4.33 29.77 1.83
C GLY A 130 -4.58 28.63 2.84
N GLY A 131 -3.51 28.21 3.52
CA GLY A 131 -3.52 27.03 4.40
C GLY A 131 -4.49 27.08 5.58
N GLY A 132 -4.97 28.27 5.98
CA GLY A 132 -6.03 28.41 7.00
C GLY A 132 -7.39 27.84 6.58
N TYR A 133 -7.58 27.56 5.28
CA TYR A 133 -8.76 26.91 4.75
C TYR A 133 -8.58 25.43 4.44
N SER A 134 -7.39 24.89 4.74
CA SER A 134 -7.10 23.47 4.65
C SER A 134 -8.06 22.66 5.53
N LEU A 135 -8.40 21.46 5.09
CA LEU A 135 -9.10 20.46 5.88
C LEU A 135 -8.13 19.56 6.66
N ALA A 136 -6.81 19.71 6.49
CA ALA A 136 -5.79 18.81 7.03
C ALA A 136 -5.72 18.80 8.57
N ASP A 137 -6.13 19.87 9.24
CA ASP A 137 -6.21 19.95 10.70
C ASP A 137 -7.47 19.27 11.27
N ARG A 138 -8.49 19.08 10.42
CA ARG A 138 -9.80 18.51 10.80
C ARG A 138 -9.97 17.07 10.39
N LEU A 139 -9.29 16.65 9.32
CA LEU A 139 -9.43 15.31 8.75
C LEU A 139 -8.24 14.44 9.13
N ARG A 140 -8.55 13.18 9.45
CA ARG A 140 -7.57 12.14 9.71
C ARG A 140 -7.73 11.05 8.67
N PHE A 141 -6.65 10.33 8.40
CA PHE A 141 -6.71 9.16 7.53
C PHE A 141 -7.67 8.12 8.15
N PRO A 142 -8.76 7.73 7.45
CA PRO A 142 -9.73 6.80 8.00
C PRO A 142 -9.13 5.39 8.11
N LEU A 143 -9.36 4.72 9.25
CA LEU A 143 -8.94 3.34 9.45
C LEU A 143 -9.93 2.39 8.76
N SER A 144 -9.66 2.02 7.50
CA SER A 144 -10.44 0.99 6.80
C SER A 144 -9.99 -0.42 7.22
N VAL A 145 -10.53 -0.93 8.33
CA VAL A 145 -10.15 -2.26 8.84
C VAL A 145 -10.49 -3.38 7.85
N GLN A 146 -11.57 -3.25 7.08
CA GLN A 146 -11.99 -4.24 6.08
C GLN A 146 -10.98 -4.38 4.93
N ALA A 147 -10.36 -3.29 4.49
CA ALA A 147 -9.34 -3.32 3.45
C ALA A 147 -7.95 -3.77 3.98
N LEU A 148 -7.80 -3.90 5.29
CA LEU A 148 -6.57 -4.32 5.96
C LEU A 148 -6.51 -5.84 6.22
N THR A 149 -7.58 -6.60 5.92
CA THR A 149 -7.60 -8.07 6.01
C THR A 149 -7.73 -8.71 4.63
N ALA A 150 -7.18 -9.92 4.48
CA ALA A 150 -7.26 -10.67 3.23
C ALA A 150 -8.71 -10.94 2.81
N ASP A 151 -9.52 -11.39 3.78
CA ASP A 151 -10.90 -11.78 3.56
C ASP A 151 -11.78 -10.57 3.20
N GLY A 152 -11.64 -9.47 3.96
CA GLY A 152 -12.39 -8.25 3.68
C GLY A 152 -12.05 -7.64 2.31
N TYR A 153 -10.78 -7.71 1.91
CA TYR A 153 -10.37 -7.27 0.58
C TYR A 153 -10.98 -8.13 -0.54
N GLU A 154 -10.97 -9.46 -0.43
CA GLU A 154 -11.57 -10.33 -1.44
C GLU A 154 -13.10 -10.21 -1.48
N GLU A 155 -13.76 -9.96 -0.35
CA GLU A 155 -15.19 -9.62 -0.30
C GLU A 155 -15.48 -8.32 -1.05
N MET A 156 -14.72 -7.25 -0.83
CA MET A 156 -14.86 -6.00 -1.59
C MET A 156 -14.64 -6.22 -3.09
N ARG A 157 -13.65 -7.03 -3.44
CA ARG A 157 -13.36 -7.38 -4.85
C ARG A 157 -14.49 -8.19 -5.47
N LYS A 158 -15.11 -9.10 -4.71
CA LYS A 158 -16.30 -9.86 -5.13
C LYS A 158 -17.50 -8.93 -5.33
N ALA A 159 -17.79 -8.03 -4.40
CA ALA A 159 -18.86 -7.04 -4.52
C ALA A 159 -18.65 -6.14 -5.76
N ALA A 160 -17.41 -5.67 -5.97
CA ALA A 160 -17.04 -4.93 -7.17
C ALA A 160 -17.25 -5.76 -8.46
N ARG A 161 -16.98 -7.08 -8.43
CA ARG A 161 -17.21 -8.05 -9.53
C ARG A 161 -18.69 -8.39 -9.78
N GLU A 162 -19.54 -8.24 -8.79
CA GLU A 162 -20.98 -8.52 -8.87
C GLU A 162 -21.83 -7.27 -9.20
N LEU A 163 -21.19 -6.11 -9.40
CA LEU A 163 -21.88 -4.89 -9.82
C LEU A 163 -22.79 -5.14 -11.05
N PRO A 164 -24.07 -4.74 -11.00
CA PRO A 164 -24.95 -4.82 -12.15
C PRO A 164 -24.39 -4.04 -13.35
N ARG A 165 -24.74 -4.46 -14.58
CA ARG A 165 -24.24 -3.84 -15.81
C ARG A 165 -24.52 -2.33 -15.88
N LYS A 166 -25.75 -1.90 -15.60
CA LYS A 166 -26.17 -0.49 -15.71
C LYS A 166 -25.28 0.51 -14.93
N PRO A 167 -24.98 0.30 -13.63
CA PRO A 167 -24.01 1.13 -12.88
C PRO A 167 -22.58 1.07 -13.42
N ARG A 168 -22.08 -0.11 -13.81
CA ARG A 168 -20.73 -0.23 -14.42
C ARG A 168 -20.61 0.55 -15.70
N ASP A 169 -21.64 0.45 -16.54
CA ASP A 169 -21.71 1.14 -17.81
C ASP A 169 -21.71 2.64 -17.63
N LEU A 170 -22.06 3.19 -16.46
CA LEU A 170 -21.98 4.63 -16.23
C LEU A 170 -20.53 5.12 -16.21
N VAL A 171 -19.71 4.56 -15.32
CA VAL A 171 -18.29 4.93 -15.20
C VAL A 171 -17.56 4.58 -16.49
N ALA A 172 -17.79 3.38 -17.04
CA ALA A 172 -17.16 2.96 -18.28
C ALA A 172 -17.53 3.83 -19.49
N ARG A 173 -18.80 4.29 -19.61
CA ARG A 173 -19.19 5.23 -20.68
C ARG A 173 -18.58 6.60 -20.51
N TYR A 174 -18.43 7.08 -19.27
CA TYR A 174 -17.77 8.36 -19.02
C TYR A 174 -16.28 8.28 -19.40
N GLU A 175 -15.61 7.19 -19.00
CA GLU A 175 -14.19 6.97 -19.27
C GLU A 175 -13.86 6.63 -20.72
N ALA A 176 -14.82 6.10 -21.49
CA ALA A 176 -14.63 5.82 -22.91
C ALA A 176 -14.27 7.06 -23.75
N GLY A 177 -14.58 8.27 -23.26
CA GLY A 177 -14.23 9.54 -23.90
C GLY A 177 -12.96 10.21 -23.37
N ILE A 178 -12.24 9.57 -22.43
CA ILE A 178 -11.08 10.16 -21.74
C ILE A 178 -9.79 9.56 -22.31
N ASP A 179 -8.75 10.39 -22.42
CA ASP A 179 -7.42 9.92 -22.81
C ASP A 179 -6.87 8.90 -21.79
N PRO A 180 -6.32 7.75 -22.22
CA PRO A 180 -5.80 6.74 -21.30
C PRO A 180 -4.76 7.26 -20.31
N SER A 181 -3.95 8.26 -20.67
CA SER A 181 -2.94 8.86 -19.78
C SER A 181 -3.56 9.59 -18.58
N VAL A 182 -4.79 10.06 -18.71
CA VAL A 182 -5.53 10.73 -17.62
C VAL A 182 -6.07 9.70 -16.62
N LEU A 183 -6.41 8.48 -17.08
CA LEU A 183 -7.00 7.44 -16.22
C LEU A 183 -6.04 6.97 -15.12
N ASP A 184 -4.73 7.02 -15.39
CA ASP A 184 -3.67 6.68 -14.43
C ASP A 184 -3.14 7.89 -13.64
N ASP A 185 -3.64 9.10 -13.91
CA ASP A 185 -3.23 10.30 -13.19
C ASP A 185 -3.83 10.29 -11.78
N PRO A 186 -3.02 10.52 -10.72
CA PRO A 186 -3.51 10.53 -9.34
C PRO A 186 -4.56 11.62 -9.05
N ARG A 187 -4.65 12.67 -9.87
CA ARG A 187 -5.71 13.69 -9.79
C ARG A 187 -7.04 13.19 -10.36
N TYR A 188 -7.05 12.07 -11.10
CA TYR A 188 -8.27 11.41 -11.57
C TYR A 188 -8.65 10.20 -10.72
N ASP A 189 -7.70 9.31 -10.42
CA ASP A 189 -7.93 8.10 -9.63
C ASP A 189 -6.81 7.90 -8.60
N TYR A 190 -7.00 8.45 -7.39
CA TYR A 190 -6.01 8.40 -6.32
C TYR A 190 -6.15 7.10 -5.52
N ARG A 191 -5.20 6.18 -5.69
CA ARG A 191 -5.20 4.87 -5.01
C ARG A 191 -4.03 4.78 -4.03
N VAL A 192 -4.31 4.35 -2.81
CA VAL A 192 -3.29 4.15 -1.76
C VAL A 192 -3.11 2.68 -1.48
N ARG A 193 -1.84 2.26 -1.41
CA ARG A 193 -1.45 0.97 -0.85
C ARG A 193 -0.80 1.19 0.51
N LEU A 194 -1.34 0.56 1.54
CA LEU A 194 -0.76 0.59 2.88
C LEU A 194 0.18 -0.59 3.04
N VAL A 195 1.45 -0.31 3.34
CA VAL A 195 2.45 -1.32 3.69
C VAL A 195 2.75 -1.15 5.18
N PRO A 196 2.46 -2.17 6.03
CA PRO A 196 2.79 -2.08 7.44
C PRO A 196 4.30 -1.85 7.63
N ILE A 197 4.65 -0.81 8.40
CA ILE A 197 6.03 -0.58 8.80
C ILE A 197 6.41 -1.70 9.77
N THR A 198 7.50 -2.42 9.47
CA THR A 198 8.02 -3.49 10.31
C THR A 198 9.45 -3.15 10.72
N GLY A 199 9.79 -3.33 11.98
CA GLY A 199 11.11 -2.95 12.53
C GLY A 199 10.99 -2.22 13.87
N SER A 200 12.13 -1.83 14.43
CA SER A 200 12.20 -1.04 15.66
C SER A 200 11.65 0.36 15.41
N LYS A 201 10.67 0.77 16.22
CA LYS A 201 10.07 2.11 16.17
C LYS A 201 11.11 3.17 16.55
N THR A 202 11.16 4.26 15.79
CA THR A 202 11.87 5.49 16.16
C THR A 202 10.88 6.52 16.73
N ASP A 203 11.37 7.48 17.51
CA ASP A 203 10.52 8.53 18.11
C ASP A 203 9.85 9.44 17.06
N ALA A 204 10.34 9.43 15.81
CA ALA A 204 9.80 10.20 14.70
C ALA A 204 8.72 9.43 13.88
N ASP A 205 8.48 8.15 14.18
CA ASP A 205 7.55 7.34 13.40
C ASP A 205 6.09 7.72 13.69
N LEU A 206 5.42 8.27 12.68
CA LEU A 206 3.98 8.51 12.70
C LEU A 206 3.20 7.22 12.40
N ALA A 207 1.92 7.20 12.78
CA ALA A 207 1.03 6.07 12.47
C ALA A 207 0.81 5.86 10.95
N VAL A 208 0.96 6.93 10.17
CA VAL A 208 0.94 6.91 8.71
C VAL A 208 2.06 7.82 8.23
N ASN A 209 3.00 7.27 7.46
CA ASN A 209 4.07 8.03 6.82
C ASN A 209 3.70 8.25 5.35
N PHE A 210 3.62 9.51 4.94
CA PHE A 210 3.48 9.85 3.53
C PHE A 210 4.87 9.92 2.88
N VAL A 211 5.07 9.14 1.81
CA VAL A 211 6.31 9.14 1.04
C VAL A 211 6.01 9.75 -0.32
N LYS A 212 6.62 10.89 -0.60
CA LYS A 212 6.51 11.52 -1.92
C LYS A 212 7.44 10.78 -2.88
N LEU A 213 6.87 10.28 -3.99
CA LEU A 213 7.61 9.47 -4.96
C LEU A 213 8.78 10.22 -5.62
N ASP A 214 8.66 11.53 -5.77
CA ASP A 214 9.70 12.37 -6.39
C ASP A 214 10.92 12.56 -5.49
N ASP A 215 10.77 12.32 -4.19
CA ASP A 215 11.84 12.44 -3.20
C ASP A 215 12.62 11.11 -3.05
N LEU A 216 12.17 10.04 -3.73
CA LEU A 216 12.80 8.72 -3.71
C LEU A 216 13.90 8.59 -4.75
N SER A 217 14.92 7.77 -4.45
CA SER A 217 15.86 7.34 -5.47
C SER A 217 15.16 6.53 -6.58
N GLU A 218 15.75 6.47 -7.78
CA GLU A 218 15.17 5.72 -8.90
C GLU A 218 14.91 4.24 -8.57
N GLY A 219 15.79 3.63 -7.78
CA GLY A 219 15.64 2.25 -7.31
C GLY A 219 14.46 2.07 -6.37
N GLU A 220 14.33 2.94 -5.36
CA GLU A 220 13.21 2.92 -4.40
C GLU A 220 11.88 3.23 -5.09
N ARG A 221 11.87 4.24 -5.98
CA ARG A 221 10.73 4.60 -6.79
C ARG A 221 10.26 3.42 -7.64
N ARG A 222 11.19 2.70 -8.29
CA ARG A 222 10.85 1.51 -9.08
C ARG A 222 10.24 0.41 -8.21
N THR A 223 10.83 0.11 -7.05
CA THR A 223 10.28 -0.88 -6.12
C THR A 223 8.88 -0.51 -5.64
N MET A 224 8.64 0.77 -5.31
CA MET A 224 7.32 1.24 -4.88
C MET A 224 6.29 1.21 -6.03
N VAL A 225 6.67 1.56 -7.26
CA VAL A 225 5.79 1.54 -8.43
C VAL A 225 5.45 0.10 -8.87
N GLU A 226 6.44 -0.80 -8.89
CA GLU A 226 6.23 -2.22 -9.17
C GLU A 226 5.32 -2.86 -8.12
N ALA A 227 5.56 -2.56 -6.84
CA ALA A 227 4.65 -2.95 -5.78
C ALA A 227 3.25 -2.34 -5.98
N GLY A 228 3.13 -1.10 -6.49
CA GLY A 228 1.83 -0.48 -6.76
C GLY A 228 0.98 -1.18 -7.83
N ARG A 229 1.61 -1.94 -8.76
CA ARG A 229 0.91 -2.60 -9.89
C ARG A 229 0.35 -3.97 -9.54
N ASP A 230 1.03 -4.74 -8.70
CA ASP A 230 0.54 -6.04 -8.23
C ASP A 230 -0.50 -5.83 -7.13
N GLY A 231 -1.78 -5.77 -7.51
CA GLY A 231 -2.95 -5.66 -6.63
C GLY A 231 -3.21 -6.87 -5.73
N SER A 232 -2.15 -7.57 -5.29
CA SER A 232 -2.23 -8.54 -4.23
C SER A 232 -2.26 -7.81 -2.90
N VAL A 233 -3.21 -8.14 -2.03
CA VAL A 233 -3.00 -7.90 -0.60
C VAL A 233 -1.81 -8.77 -0.24
N ILE A 234 -0.69 -8.14 0.11
CA ILE A 234 0.37 -8.88 0.81
C ILE A 234 -0.21 -9.08 2.21
N THR A 235 -1.06 -10.09 2.32
CA THR A 235 -1.33 -10.72 3.60
C THR A 235 -0.04 -11.43 3.92
N ARG A 236 0.91 -10.67 4.48
CA ARG A 236 1.87 -11.29 5.35
C ARG A 236 1.02 -11.66 6.54
N ASP A 237 0.46 -12.87 6.50
CA ASP A 237 0.02 -13.51 7.71
C ASP A 237 1.15 -13.24 8.68
N ARG A 238 0.86 -12.46 9.72
CA ARG A 238 1.50 -12.73 11.00
C ARG A 238 1.01 -14.14 11.35
N HIS A 239 1.63 -15.13 10.70
CA HIS A 239 2.17 -16.22 11.45
C HIS A 239 2.85 -15.53 12.62
N VAL A 240 2.17 -15.54 13.77
CA VAL A 240 2.83 -15.59 15.07
C VAL A 240 4.06 -16.44 14.82
N GLU A 241 5.22 -15.80 14.85
CA GLU A 241 6.42 -16.26 14.16
C GLU A 241 6.57 -17.78 14.34
N VAL A 242 6.17 -18.54 13.32
CA VAL A 242 6.85 -19.79 13.08
C VAL A 242 8.12 -19.35 12.37
N ALA A 243 9.04 -18.78 13.16
CA ALA A 243 10.41 -18.48 12.77
C ALA A 243 11.12 -19.72 12.19
N ASP A 244 10.49 -20.90 12.25
CA ASP A 244 11.02 -22.19 11.86
C ASP A 244 10.78 -22.63 10.40
N LEU A 245 9.99 -21.95 9.56
CA LEU A 245 9.67 -22.48 8.21
C LEU A 245 10.91 -22.64 7.29
N ASN A 246 12.02 -21.96 7.59
CA ASN A 246 13.31 -22.17 6.92
C ASN A 246 14.49 -22.33 7.88
N ARG A 247 14.22 -22.52 9.19
CA ARG A 247 15.27 -22.78 10.18
C ARG A 247 15.38 -24.28 10.41
N MET A 248 16.59 -24.74 10.61
CA MET A 248 16.92 -26.15 10.71
C MET A 248 17.39 -26.47 12.11
N ARG A 249 16.92 -27.59 12.66
CA ARG A 249 17.50 -28.20 13.86
C ARG A 249 18.91 -28.71 13.55
N PRO A 250 19.79 -28.87 14.56
CA PRO A 250 21.15 -29.39 14.36
C PRO A 250 21.23 -30.67 13.52
N ALA A 251 20.27 -31.59 13.68
CA ALA A 251 20.20 -32.83 12.89
C ALA A 251 19.96 -32.57 11.39
N GLN A 252 19.07 -31.65 11.06
CA GLN A 252 18.78 -31.26 9.67
C GLN A 252 19.96 -30.51 9.04
N VAL A 253 20.64 -29.66 9.81
CA VAL A 253 21.88 -28.99 9.36
C VAL A 253 22.93 -30.03 9.01
N ALA A 254 23.16 -31.00 9.91
CA ALA A 254 24.17 -32.03 9.69
C ALA A 254 23.87 -32.89 8.45
N ALA A 255 22.61 -33.31 8.27
CA ALA A 255 22.19 -34.07 7.09
C ALA A 255 22.45 -33.30 5.78
N ARG A 256 22.00 -32.05 5.70
CA ARG A 256 22.16 -31.21 4.49
C ARG A 256 23.61 -30.80 4.20
N VAL A 257 24.41 -30.61 5.25
CA VAL A 257 25.85 -30.38 5.10
C VAL A 257 26.50 -31.66 4.59
N GLU A 258 26.20 -32.80 5.22
CA GLU A 258 26.76 -34.08 4.83
C GLU A 258 26.45 -34.39 3.37
N GLU A 259 25.23 -34.18 2.88
CA GLU A 259 24.86 -34.34 1.46
C GLU A 259 25.79 -33.63 0.48
N GLN A 260 26.37 -32.49 0.89
CA GLN A 260 27.27 -31.67 0.07
C GLN A 260 28.75 -32.00 0.24
N LEU A 261 29.09 -32.97 1.11
CA LEU A 261 30.48 -33.32 1.44
C LEU A 261 30.81 -34.77 1.02
N PRO A 262 32.07 -35.04 0.65
CA PRO A 262 32.51 -36.41 0.31
C PRO A 262 32.71 -37.32 1.54
N PHE A 263 32.59 -36.77 2.75
CA PHE A 263 32.78 -37.46 4.03
C PHE A 263 31.60 -37.25 4.99
N ARG A 264 31.58 -38.01 6.09
CA ARG A 264 30.56 -37.95 7.14
C ARG A 264 30.64 -36.64 7.91
N PHE A 265 29.49 -36.09 8.32
CA PHE A 265 29.41 -34.89 9.14
C PHE A 265 28.44 -35.11 10.30
N SER A 266 28.95 -35.21 11.54
CA SER A 266 28.15 -35.50 12.72
C SER A 266 27.63 -34.24 13.41
N VAL A 267 26.40 -34.34 13.90
CA VAL A 267 25.77 -33.35 14.78
C VAL A 267 26.59 -33.14 16.05
N TYR A 268 27.10 -34.21 16.66
CA TYR A 268 27.70 -34.17 18.00
C TYR A 268 29.18 -33.78 17.99
N ASN A 269 29.88 -34.03 16.89
CA ASN A 269 31.31 -33.77 16.78
C ASN A 269 31.59 -32.53 15.92
N GLU A 270 31.40 -32.65 14.61
CA GLU A 270 31.74 -31.60 13.65
C GLU A 270 30.89 -30.35 13.89
N HIS A 271 29.56 -30.51 13.88
CA HIS A 271 28.66 -29.36 14.02
C HIS A 271 28.85 -28.65 15.36
N VAL A 272 29.00 -29.38 16.48
CA VAL A 272 29.27 -28.80 17.80
C VAL A 272 30.56 -28.00 17.83
N THR A 273 31.63 -28.55 17.25
CA THR A 273 32.93 -27.90 17.21
C THR A 273 32.89 -26.64 16.36
N MET A 274 32.17 -26.67 15.23
CA MET A 274 32.08 -25.52 14.32
C MET A 274 31.37 -24.33 14.93
N TRP A 275 30.17 -24.50 15.53
CA TRP A 275 29.48 -23.35 16.11
C TRP A 275 30.25 -22.74 17.28
N LYS A 276 30.99 -23.57 18.04
CA LYS A 276 31.87 -23.11 19.13
C LYS A 276 33.05 -22.30 18.61
N ARG A 277 33.82 -22.84 17.66
CA ARG A 277 35.00 -22.17 17.09
C ARG A 277 34.63 -20.88 16.34
N LEU A 278 33.50 -20.90 15.63
CA LEU A 278 33.00 -19.76 14.86
C LEU A 278 32.11 -18.82 15.69
N ARG A 279 31.95 -19.07 17.00
CA ARG A 279 31.20 -18.24 17.96
C ARG A 279 29.81 -17.85 17.46
N VAL A 280 29.09 -18.81 16.87
CA VAL A 280 27.78 -18.56 16.24
C VAL A 280 26.66 -18.45 17.25
N ARG A 281 26.79 -19.11 18.39
CA ARG A 281 25.81 -19.12 19.49
C ARG A 281 26.51 -19.39 20.82
N PRO A 282 25.86 -19.11 21.96
CA PRO A 282 26.39 -19.49 23.27
C PRO A 282 26.13 -20.97 23.58
N ALA A 283 26.70 -21.44 24.69
CA ALA A 283 26.43 -22.78 25.20
C ALA A 283 24.98 -22.91 25.69
N LYS A 284 24.47 -24.14 25.74
CA LYS A 284 23.15 -24.40 26.34
C LYS A 284 23.24 -24.06 27.84
N GLY A 285 22.30 -23.25 28.34
CA GLY A 285 22.30 -22.76 29.73
C GLY A 285 23.12 -21.49 29.98
N SER A 286 23.49 -20.73 28.95
CA SER A 286 24.07 -19.39 29.16
C SER A 286 23.04 -18.43 29.78
N GLY A 287 23.53 -17.43 30.53
CA GLY A 287 22.67 -16.38 31.11
C GLY A 287 21.98 -15.50 30.05
N ASP A 288 22.50 -15.48 28.82
CA ASP A 288 21.86 -14.90 27.64
C ASP A 288 21.87 -15.93 26.49
N PRO A 289 20.75 -16.64 26.25
CA PRO A 289 20.59 -17.56 25.13
C PRO A 289 20.44 -16.84 23.77
N TYR A 290 20.12 -15.55 23.76
CA TYR A 290 19.83 -14.80 22.53
C TYR A 290 21.08 -14.19 21.89
N ALA A 291 22.23 -14.21 22.59
CA ALA A 291 23.56 -13.81 22.11
C ALA A 291 24.09 -14.71 20.97
N THR A 292 23.37 -14.72 19.85
CA THR A 292 23.59 -15.53 18.66
C THR A 292 23.92 -14.64 17.46
N ASN A 293 24.66 -15.17 16.49
CA ASN A 293 24.80 -14.52 15.20
C ASN A 293 23.54 -14.79 14.36
N ALA A 294 22.62 -13.83 14.34
CA ALA A 294 21.28 -13.95 13.71
C ALA A 294 21.31 -14.39 12.24
N ARG A 295 22.41 -14.12 11.52
CA ARG A 295 22.63 -14.58 10.13
C ARG A 295 22.72 -16.10 10.03
N TYR A 296 23.23 -16.77 11.06
CA TYR A 296 23.53 -18.20 11.06
C TYR A 296 22.67 -19.01 12.03
N CYS A 297 22.35 -18.45 13.20
CA CYS A 297 21.65 -19.13 14.26
C CYS A 297 20.74 -18.16 15.01
N THR A 298 19.60 -18.64 15.47
CA THR A 298 18.69 -17.93 16.38
C THR A 298 18.25 -18.88 17.49
N TYR A 299 17.90 -18.34 18.65
CA TYR A 299 17.31 -19.11 19.74
C TYR A 299 15.79 -19.19 19.54
N ASN A 300 15.25 -20.40 19.65
CA ASN A 300 13.82 -20.65 19.67
C ASN A 300 13.40 -20.90 21.12
N GLU A 301 12.70 -19.93 21.69
CA GLU A 301 12.23 -19.96 23.09
C GLU A 301 11.17 -21.03 23.33
N ALA A 302 10.26 -21.24 22.37
CA ALA A 302 9.17 -22.20 22.49
C ALA A 302 9.66 -23.66 22.66
N PHE A 303 10.81 -24.00 22.08
CA PHE A 303 11.41 -25.34 22.18
C PHE A 303 12.70 -25.37 23.01
N ASN A 304 13.13 -24.24 23.58
CA ASN A 304 14.38 -24.11 24.33
C ASN A 304 15.60 -24.66 23.54
N GLU A 305 15.60 -24.41 22.22
CA GLU A 305 16.53 -24.96 21.24
C GLU A 305 17.07 -23.88 20.30
N TYR A 306 18.26 -24.11 19.75
CA TYR A 306 18.84 -23.23 18.75
C TYR A 306 18.58 -23.76 17.34
N VAL A 307 18.16 -22.87 16.45
CA VAL A 307 17.79 -23.20 15.07
C VAL A 307 18.65 -22.40 14.09
N TYR A 308 18.96 -22.98 12.94
CA TYR A 308 20.00 -22.50 12.03
C TYR A 308 19.48 -22.15 10.64
N THR A 309 20.15 -21.23 9.94
CA THR A 309 19.76 -20.80 8.58
C THR A 309 20.44 -21.60 7.48
N GLN A 310 19.95 -21.47 6.24
CA GLN A 310 20.68 -21.93 5.06
C GLN A 310 22.04 -21.22 4.89
N ALA A 311 22.19 -19.99 5.38
CA ALA A 311 23.48 -19.29 5.35
C ALA A 311 24.51 -19.98 6.26
N TRP A 312 24.09 -20.66 7.32
CA TRP A 312 24.98 -21.46 8.16
C TRP A 312 25.52 -22.68 7.42
N ILE A 313 24.67 -23.40 6.69
CA ILE A 313 25.09 -24.52 5.84
C ILE A 313 26.13 -24.06 4.81
N ARG A 314 25.85 -22.98 4.08
CA ARG A 314 26.80 -22.44 3.09
C ARG A 314 28.13 -22.04 3.73
N LYS A 315 28.11 -21.49 4.94
CA LYS A 315 29.35 -21.20 5.67
C LYS A 315 30.09 -22.48 6.04
N ILE A 316 29.41 -23.49 6.57
CA ILE A 316 30.05 -24.77 6.90
C ILE A 316 30.71 -25.38 5.67
N VAL A 317 29.98 -25.53 4.57
CA VAL A 317 30.51 -26.12 3.32
C VAL A 317 31.67 -25.30 2.76
N LYS A 318 31.65 -23.97 2.90
CA LYS A 318 32.78 -23.12 2.50
C LYS A 318 34.04 -23.35 3.36
N GLU A 319 33.88 -23.57 4.66
CA GLU A 319 34.99 -23.72 5.61
C GLU A 319 35.62 -25.11 5.57
N ILE A 320 34.84 -26.15 5.24
CA ILE A 320 35.28 -27.56 5.32
C ILE A 320 34.92 -28.39 4.07
N GLY A 321 34.71 -27.76 2.92
CA GLY A 321 34.20 -28.43 1.71
C GLY A 321 35.10 -29.54 1.15
N THR A 322 36.40 -29.46 1.43
CA THR A 322 37.44 -30.37 0.95
C THR A 322 38.16 -31.08 2.10
N VAL A 323 38.89 -32.16 1.81
CA VAL A 323 39.66 -32.90 2.82
C VAL A 323 40.74 -32.01 3.44
N GLU A 324 41.39 -31.19 2.62
CA GLU A 324 42.41 -30.23 3.03
C GLU A 324 41.83 -29.17 3.98
N GLN A 325 40.67 -28.60 3.63
CA GLN A 325 39.96 -27.65 4.48
C GLN A 325 39.47 -28.28 5.78
N TYR A 326 38.97 -29.52 5.73
CA TYR A 326 38.58 -30.25 6.93
C TYR A 326 39.78 -30.47 7.86
N ARG A 327 40.94 -30.88 7.33
CA ARG A 327 42.18 -31.04 8.11
C ARG A 327 42.63 -29.71 8.71
N ALA A 328 42.61 -28.64 7.93
CA ALA A 328 42.96 -27.31 8.40
C ALA A 328 42.03 -26.84 9.53
N PHE A 329 40.73 -27.12 9.41
CA PHE A 329 39.76 -26.71 10.42
C PHE A 329 39.77 -27.61 11.66
N PHE A 330 39.81 -28.94 11.54
CA PHE A 330 39.65 -29.87 12.66
C PHE A 330 40.95 -30.49 13.19
N GLY A 331 42.05 -30.41 12.43
CA GLY A 331 43.34 -31.01 12.79
C GLY A 331 43.36 -32.54 12.74
N ARG A 332 42.40 -33.16 12.05
CA ARG A 332 42.27 -34.63 11.92
C ARG A 332 41.71 -35.01 10.55
N GLU A 333 41.87 -36.28 10.20
CA GLU A 333 41.28 -36.84 8.98
C GLU A 333 39.75 -36.94 9.06
N PRO A 334 39.01 -36.62 7.97
CA PRO A 334 37.57 -36.84 7.92
C PRO A 334 37.24 -38.32 7.74
N ARG A 335 36.12 -38.75 8.32
CA ARG A 335 35.60 -40.11 8.09
C ARG A 335 34.88 -40.17 6.75
N MET A 336 35.48 -40.81 5.75
CA MET A 336 34.89 -40.95 4.42
C MET A 336 33.56 -41.73 4.43
N LYS A 337 32.67 -41.41 3.48
CA LYS A 337 31.44 -42.19 3.25
C LYS A 337 31.80 -43.53 2.57
N ALA A 338 31.09 -44.61 2.95
CA ALA A 338 31.21 -45.89 2.24
C ALA A 338 30.76 -45.69 0.78
N GLY A 339 31.70 -45.86 -0.15
CA GLY A 339 31.54 -45.57 -1.59
C GLY A 339 32.48 -44.46 -2.12
N ALA A 340 32.96 -43.55 -1.27
CA ALA A 340 33.89 -42.49 -1.68
C ALA A 340 35.38 -42.92 -1.59
N ALA A 341 35.66 -44.07 -0.97
CA ALA A 341 37.01 -44.62 -0.85
C ALA A 341 37.46 -45.43 -2.09
N ALA A 342 36.54 -45.76 -3.01
CA ALA A 342 36.84 -46.65 -4.14
C ALA A 342 37.53 -45.94 -5.34
N SER A 343 37.69 -44.62 -5.31
CA SER A 343 38.33 -43.85 -6.39
C SER A 343 39.82 -43.55 -6.16
N LYS A 344 40.46 -44.17 -5.15
CA LYS A 344 41.91 -44.04 -4.89
C LYS A 344 42.73 -45.33 -5.02
N GLU A 345 42.11 -46.45 -5.39
CA GLU A 345 42.80 -47.74 -5.64
C GLU A 345 42.54 -48.33 -7.04
N ALA A 346 42.30 -47.47 -8.03
CA ALA A 346 42.54 -47.81 -9.43
C ALA A 346 43.68 -46.93 -9.91
N ALA A 347 44.84 -47.57 -10.03
CA ALA A 347 46.14 -47.03 -10.42
C ALA A 347 46.14 -46.38 -11.81
#